data_AF-A0A9W4Q5D9-F1
#
_entry.id   AF-A0A9W4Q5D9-F1
#
_cell.length_a   1.000
_cell.length_b   1.000
_cell.length_c   1.000
_cell.angle_alpha   90.00
_cell.angle_beta   90.00
_cell.angle_gamma   90.00
#
_symmetry.space_group_name_H-M   'P 1'
#
loop_
_entity.id
_entity.type
_entity.pdbx_description
1 polymer ?
#
loop_
_entity_poly.entity_id
_entity_poly.type
_entity_poly.pdbx_seq_one_letter_code
_entity_poly.pdbx_strand_id
1 'polypeptide(L)'
;MRGTVQTWVNSQWKYRAAPGQLSVEINNVEVTDAARQPGPVVSQAFCSALPVSYGGLPRADWASFAQLVLDAAYEATLLAGVLNARRGMSNIVLLTRLGGGAFGNNEMWIHDAIRRAVTKIANFDLDVRLVSYGLPSAQTRALVETLA
;
A
#
# COMPACT_ATOMS: atom_id res chain seq x y z
N MET A 1 -13.38 -30.78 6.27
CA MET A 1 -12.31 -29.76 6.40
C MET A 1 -12.97 -28.41 6.64
N ARG A 2 -12.95 -27.90 7.88
CA ARG A 2 -13.48 -26.58 8.23
C ARG A 2 -12.30 -25.60 8.17
N GLY A 3 -12.15 -24.91 7.05
CA GLY A 3 -11.11 -23.90 6.89
C GLY A 3 -11.58 -22.57 7.47
N THR A 4 -11.10 -22.23 8.67
CA THR A 4 -11.17 -20.85 9.17
C THR A 4 -10.13 -20.05 8.38
N VAL A 5 -10.57 -19.24 7.41
CA VAL A 5 -9.69 -18.36 6.65
C VAL A 5 -9.16 -17.29 7.60
N GLN A 6 -7.93 -17.47 8.10
CA GLN A 6 -7.19 -16.40 8.75
C GLN A 6 -6.69 -15.46 7.66
N THR A 7 -7.32 -14.31 7.54
CA THR A 7 -6.84 -13.18 6.74
C THR A 7 -5.42 -12.82 7.19
N TRP A 8 -4.45 -13.01 6.30
CA TRP A 8 -3.04 -12.74 6.58
C TRP A 8 -2.78 -11.23 6.62
N VAL A 9 -2.88 -10.63 7.81
CA VAL A 9 -2.36 -9.29 8.04
C VAL A 9 -0.98 -9.48 8.69
N ASN A 10 0.08 -8.92 8.08
CA ASN A 10 1.45 -8.94 8.59
C ASN A 10 1.48 -8.59 10.11
N SER A 11 2.41 -9.21 10.83
CA SER A 11 2.36 -9.59 12.25
C SER A 11 1.91 -8.51 13.24
N GLN A 12 2.09 -7.23 12.94
CA GLN A 12 1.65 -6.14 13.81
C GLN A 12 0.13 -5.98 13.91
N TRP A 13 -0.63 -6.36 12.88
CA TRP A 13 -2.09 -6.17 12.87
C TRP A 13 -2.88 -7.27 13.53
N LYS A 14 -2.26 -8.44 13.75
CA LYS A 14 -2.88 -9.57 14.44
C LYS A 14 -3.45 -9.19 15.81
N TYR A 15 -2.95 -8.13 16.43
CA TYR A 15 -3.35 -7.69 17.76
C TYR A 15 -4.23 -6.43 17.79
N ARG A 16 -4.47 -5.76 16.64
CA ARG A 16 -5.16 -4.45 16.58
C ARG A 16 -6.39 -4.40 15.69
N ALA A 17 -6.48 -5.21 14.63
CA ALA A 17 -7.66 -5.22 13.75
C ALA A 17 -8.67 -6.30 14.13
N ALA A 18 -9.94 -5.93 14.21
CA ALA A 18 -11.03 -6.90 14.25
C ALA A 18 -11.17 -7.62 12.89
N PRO A 19 -11.58 -8.90 12.86
CA PRO A 19 -11.91 -9.58 11.61
C PRO A 19 -12.91 -8.77 10.76
N GLY A 20 -12.58 -8.55 9.48
CA GLY A 20 -13.41 -7.77 8.56
C GLY A 20 -13.19 -6.25 8.60
N GLN A 21 -12.28 -5.75 9.44
CA GLN A 21 -11.94 -4.34 9.48
C GLN A 21 -10.97 -3.95 8.35
N LEU A 22 -11.28 -2.84 7.67
CA LEU A 22 -10.42 -2.20 6.69
C LEU A 22 -9.86 -0.91 7.29
N SER A 23 -8.54 -0.76 7.25
CA SER A 23 -7.86 0.33 7.97
C SER A 23 -6.50 0.68 7.36
N VAL A 24 -6.07 1.91 7.66
CA VAL A 24 -4.72 2.41 7.42
C VAL A 24 -4.17 2.86 8.75
N GLU A 25 -3.03 2.30 9.16
CA GLU A 25 -2.30 2.71 10.37
C GLU A 25 -0.95 3.29 9.97
N ILE A 26 -0.55 4.36 10.65
CA ILE A 26 0.71 5.05 10.38
C ILE A 26 1.50 5.13 11.68
N ASN A 27 2.66 4.49 11.70
CA ASN A 27 3.52 4.40 12.87
C ASN A 27 4.95 4.79 12.51
N ASN A 28 5.66 5.41 13.45
CA ASN A 28 7.10 5.60 13.33
C ASN A 28 7.81 4.35 13.85
N VAL A 29 8.65 3.76 13.01
CA VAL A 29 9.37 2.51 13.32
C VAL A 29 10.85 2.64 12.94
N GLU A 30 11.72 2.00 13.70
CA GLU A 30 13.14 1.89 13.38
C GLU A 30 13.37 0.75 12.38
N VAL A 31 14.17 1.01 11.35
CA VAL A 31 14.62 -0.03 10.41
C VAL A 31 15.77 -0.81 11.05
N THR A 32 15.52 -2.05 11.45
CA THR A 32 16.50 -2.87 12.17
C THR A 32 17.50 -3.59 11.27
N ASP A 33 17.15 -3.81 10.00
CA ASP A 33 18.04 -4.35 8.96
C ASP A 33 18.79 -3.22 8.27
N ALA A 34 19.64 -2.52 9.04
CA ALA A 34 20.41 -1.38 8.58
C ALA A 34 21.92 -1.59 8.86
N ALA A 35 22.76 -1.06 7.96
CA ALA A 35 24.22 -1.20 8.06
C ALA A 35 24.83 -0.53 9.31
N ARG A 36 24.10 0.38 9.98
CA ARG A 36 24.49 1.05 11.21
C ARG A 36 23.33 1.07 12.20
N GLN A 37 23.66 1.04 13.49
CA GLN A 37 22.72 1.08 14.61
C GLN A 37 22.91 2.36 15.44
N PRO A 38 21.83 3.00 15.93
CA PRO A 38 20.44 2.69 15.62
C PRO A 38 20.13 2.97 14.14
N GLY A 39 19.18 2.22 13.58
CA GLY A 39 18.75 2.38 12.20
C GLY A 39 17.96 3.68 11.98
N PRO A 40 17.69 4.05 10.71
CA PRO A 40 16.83 5.19 10.43
C PRO A 40 15.39 4.93 10.90
N VAL A 41 14.73 5.97 11.39
CA VAL A 41 13.30 5.93 11.72
C VAL A 41 12.48 6.34 10.49
N VAL A 42 11.47 5.54 10.17
CA VAL A 42 10.55 5.78 9.04
C VAL A 42 9.11 5.82 9.52
N SER A 43 8.26 6.61 8.88
CA SER A 43 6.81 6.51 9.03
C SER A 43 6.30 5.38 8.14
N GLN A 44 5.97 4.24 8.75
CA GLN A 44 5.39 3.09 8.07
C GLN A 44 3.87 3.24 8.01
N ALA A 45 3.34 3.28 6.80
CA ALA A 45 1.92 3.08 6.54
C ALA A 45 1.66 1.59 6.33
N PHE A 46 0.78 1.03 7.15
CA PHE A 46 0.28 -0.31 6.93
C PHE A 46 -1.20 -0.23 6.56
N CYS A 47 -1.56 -0.87 5.45
CA CYS A 47 -2.89 -0.75 4.87
C CYS A 47 -3.54 -2.13 4.72
N SER A 48 -4.84 -2.21 4.95
CA SER A 48 -5.66 -3.34 4.54
C SER A 48 -5.75 -3.43 3.01
N ALA A 49 -5.89 -4.65 2.50
CA ALA A 49 -6.23 -4.94 1.11
C ALA A 49 -7.21 -6.10 1.07
N LEU A 50 -8.04 -6.19 0.03
CA LEU A 50 -8.99 -7.30 -0.06
C LEU A 50 -8.28 -8.62 -0.40
N PRO A 51 -8.60 -9.72 0.31
CA PRO A 51 -8.04 -11.05 0.06
C PRO A 51 -8.76 -11.76 -1.11
N VAL A 52 -8.74 -11.15 -2.30
CA VAL A 52 -9.48 -11.59 -3.50
C VAL A 52 -9.24 -13.07 -3.85
N SER A 53 -7.97 -13.53 -3.84
CA SER A 53 -7.61 -14.93 -4.12
C SER A 53 -8.14 -15.96 -3.12
N TYR A 54 -8.54 -15.51 -1.93
CA TYR A 54 -9.06 -16.38 -0.88
C TYR A 54 -10.59 -16.44 -0.88
N GLY A 55 -11.24 -15.60 -1.69
CA GLY A 55 -12.69 -15.62 -1.90
C GLY A 55 -13.10 -16.75 -2.85
N GLY A 56 -14.30 -17.28 -2.64
CA GLY A 56 -14.91 -18.25 -3.56
C GLY A 56 -15.58 -17.62 -4.79
N LEU A 57 -15.59 -16.29 -4.89
CA LEU A 57 -16.23 -15.55 -5.97
C LEU A 57 -15.23 -15.20 -7.09
N PRO A 58 -15.69 -15.09 -8.35
CA PRO A 58 -14.90 -14.54 -9.45
C PRO A 58 -14.22 -13.22 -9.10
N ARG A 59 -12.99 -13.03 -9.60
CA ARG A 59 -12.22 -11.78 -9.38
C ARG A 59 -13.00 -10.53 -9.76
N ALA A 60 -13.76 -10.56 -10.86
CA ALA A 60 -14.51 -9.42 -11.35
C ALA A 60 -15.55 -8.90 -10.32
N ASP A 61 -16.13 -9.81 -9.53
CA ASP A 61 -17.14 -9.45 -8.53
C ASP A 61 -16.55 -8.67 -7.35
N TRP A 62 -15.24 -8.76 -7.14
CA TRP A 62 -14.52 -7.97 -6.14
C TRP A 62 -14.11 -6.59 -6.62
N ALA A 63 -14.20 -6.30 -7.93
CA ALA A 63 -13.52 -5.16 -8.55
C ALA A 63 -13.85 -3.83 -7.88
N SER A 64 -15.13 -3.52 -7.68
CA SER A 64 -15.55 -2.23 -7.10
C SER A 64 -15.09 -2.07 -5.65
N PHE A 65 -15.16 -3.15 -4.86
CA PHE A 65 -14.76 -3.09 -3.46
C PHE A 65 -13.23 -3.05 -3.32
N ALA A 66 -12.52 -3.84 -4.12
CA ALA A 66 -11.06 -3.84 -4.15
C ALA A 66 -10.53 -2.47 -4.56
N GLN A 67 -11.12 -1.85 -5.59
CA GLN A 67 -10.78 -0.51 -6.02
C GLN A 67 -10.98 0.51 -4.90
N LEU A 68 -12.12 0.49 -4.21
CA LEU A 68 -12.40 1.40 -3.10
C LEU A 68 -11.35 1.30 -1.99
N VAL A 69 -10.97 0.07 -1.61
CA VAL A 69 -9.96 -0.16 -0.56
C VAL A 69 -8.58 0.32 -1.00
N LEU A 70 -8.19 0.02 -2.25
CA LEU A 70 -6.90 0.45 -2.81
C LEU A 70 -6.83 1.98 -2.92
N ASP A 71 -7.88 2.62 -3.45
CA ASP A 71 -7.99 4.08 -3.54
C ASP A 71 -7.77 4.73 -2.17
N ALA A 72 -8.49 4.26 -1.15
CA ALA A 72 -8.38 4.79 0.21
C ALA A 72 -6.98 4.58 0.80
N ALA A 73 -6.38 3.41 0.59
CA ALA A 73 -5.06 3.08 1.12
C ALA A 73 -3.94 3.95 0.52
N TYR A 74 -3.90 4.06 -0.81
CA TYR A 74 -2.89 4.86 -1.50
C TYR A 74 -3.08 6.36 -1.22
N GLU A 75 -4.31 6.85 -1.23
CA GLU A 75 -4.60 8.25 -0.92
C GLU A 75 -4.22 8.60 0.52
N ALA A 76 -4.61 7.79 1.50
CA ALA A 76 -4.26 8.03 2.90
C ALA A 76 -2.73 8.02 3.11
N THR A 77 -2.03 7.11 2.45
CA THR A 77 -0.56 7.01 2.53
C THR A 77 0.10 8.27 1.97
N LEU A 78 -0.32 8.74 0.81
CA LEU A 78 0.25 9.94 0.19
C LEU A 78 -0.10 11.22 0.96
N LEU A 79 -1.35 11.36 1.43
CA LEU A 79 -1.74 12.50 2.28
C LEU A 79 -0.95 12.54 3.59
N ALA A 80 -0.64 11.38 4.18
CA ALA A 80 0.24 11.33 5.33
C ALA A 80 1.68 11.73 4.98
N GLY A 81 2.18 11.36 3.80
CA GLY A 81 3.43 11.87 3.25
C GLY A 81 3.44 13.40 3.15
N VAL A 82 2.37 14.01 2.63
CA VAL A 82 2.22 15.47 2.57
C VAL A 82 2.26 16.09 3.97
N LEU A 83 1.55 15.51 4.93
CA LEU A 83 1.55 16.00 6.31
C LEU A 83 2.94 15.89 6.96
N ASN A 84 3.68 14.82 6.68
CA ASN A 84 5.04 14.64 7.14
C ASN A 84 5.99 15.68 6.52
N ALA A 85 5.95 15.88 5.21
CA ALA A 85 6.76 16.87 4.52
C ALA A 85 6.52 18.29 5.06
N ARG A 86 5.25 18.65 5.31
CA ARG A 86 4.87 19.95 5.91
C ARG A 86 5.40 20.15 7.34
N ARG A 87 5.71 19.07 8.05
CA ARG A 87 6.33 19.10 9.39
C ARG A 87 7.85 19.18 9.32
N GLY A 88 8.44 19.32 8.13
CA GLY A 88 9.89 19.31 7.92
C GLY A 88 10.51 17.91 7.98
N MET A 89 9.68 16.86 7.91
CA MET A 89 10.16 15.48 7.77
C MET A 89 10.41 15.16 6.28
N SER A 90 10.81 13.91 6.00
CA SER A 90 11.02 13.44 4.62
C SER A 90 9.80 13.67 3.74
N ASN A 91 10.03 14.15 2.51
CA ASN A 91 9.05 14.22 1.44
C ASN A 91 9.08 13.00 0.50
N ILE A 92 9.92 12.00 0.80
CA ILE A 92 10.02 10.76 0.03
C ILE A 92 8.99 9.76 0.54
N VAL A 93 8.15 9.24 -0.36
CA VAL A 93 7.17 8.18 -0.07
C VAL A 93 7.46 6.96 -0.94
N LEU A 94 7.66 5.81 -0.29
CA LEU A 94 7.89 4.53 -0.97
C LEU A 94 6.58 3.73 -1.03
N LEU A 95 6.10 3.45 -2.24
CA LEU A 95 4.88 2.69 -2.47
C LEU A 95 5.18 1.27 -2.95
N THR A 96 4.50 0.28 -2.37
CA THR A 96 4.51 -1.11 -2.86
C THR A 96 3.21 -1.41 -3.60
N ARG A 97 3.14 -2.55 -4.31
CA ARG A 97 1.91 -3.06 -4.92
C ARG A 97 1.03 -3.73 -3.85
N LEU A 98 0.24 -2.94 -3.15
CA LEU A 98 -0.62 -3.36 -2.06
C LEU A 98 -1.61 -4.44 -2.52
N GLY A 99 -1.57 -5.62 -1.88
CA GLY A 99 -2.49 -6.72 -2.18
C GLY A 99 -2.29 -7.42 -3.53
N GLY A 100 -1.27 -7.05 -4.33
CA GLY A 100 -1.00 -7.65 -5.65
C GLY A 100 -0.26 -8.99 -5.64
N GLY A 101 0.10 -9.49 -4.47
CA GLY A 101 0.72 -10.80 -4.26
C GLY A 101 -0.32 -11.88 -3.90
N ALA A 102 -0.14 -12.52 -2.74
CA ALA A 102 -1.01 -13.61 -2.28
C ALA A 102 -2.51 -13.23 -2.21
N PHE A 103 -2.81 -11.94 -1.98
CA PHE A 103 -4.18 -11.42 -1.94
C PHE A 103 -4.85 -11.35 -3.32
N GLY A 104 -4.09 -11.32 -4.41
CA GLY A 104 -4.63 -11.45 -5.77
C GLY A 104 -5.40 -10.26 -6.31
N ASN A 105 -5.15 -9.05 -5.80
CA ASN A 105 -5.72 -7.84 -6.40
C ASN A 105 -5.17 -7.68 -7.82
N ASN A 106 -6.04 -7.26 -8.74
CA ASN A 106 -5.65 -7.03 -10.13
C ASN A 106 -4.62 -5.89 -10.21
N GLU A 107 -3.59 -6.07 -11.05
CA GLU A 107 -2.55 -5.07 -11.27
C GLU A 107 -3.11 -3.73 -11.75
N MET A 108 -4.13 -3.74 -12.61
CA MET A 108 -4.78 -2.52 -13.09
C MET A 108 -5.49 -1.75 -11.98
N TRP A 109 -6.16 -2.43 -11.04
CA TRP A 109 -6.82 -1.74 -9.91
C TRP A 109 -5.81 -1.02 -9.03
N ILE A 110 -4.65 -1.66 -8.81
CA ILE A 110 -3.54 -1.10 -8.06
C ILE A 110 -2.97 0.12 -8.80
N HIS A 111 -2.72 0.00 -10.10
CA HIS A 111 -2.17 1.08 -10.92
C HIS A 111 -3.13 2.28 -10.99
N ASP A 112 -4.43 2.03 -11.15
CA ASP A 112 -5.45 3.07 -11.20
C ASP A 112 -5.57 3.80 -9.85
N ALA A 113 -5.51 3.06 -8.74
CA ALA A 113 -5.51 3.66 -7.40
C ALA A 113 -4.25 4.51 -7.14
N ILE A 114 -3.07 4.05 -7.55
CA ILE A 114 -1.82 4.81 -7.46
C ILE A 114 -1.93 6.09 -8.30
N ARG A 115 -2.34 5.98 -9.58
CA ARG A 115 -2.49 7.14 -10.48
C ARG A 115 -3.43 8.16 -9.87
N ARG A 116 -4.60 7.71 -9.42
CA ARG A 116 -5.60 8.54 -8.75
C ARG A 116 -5.03 9.26 -7.53
N ALA A 117 -4.32 8.55 -6.66
CA ALA A 117 -3.75 9.13 -5.45
C ALA A 117 -2.65 10.15 -5.76
N VAL A 118 -1.76 9.85 -6.73
CA VAL A 118 -0.71 10.78 -7.18
C VAL A 118 -1.32 12.04 -7.78
N THR A 119 -2.34 11.93 -8.64
CA THR A 119 -3.05 13.09 -9.19
C THR A 119 -3.61 13.99 -8.08
N LYS A 120 -4.14 13.40 -6.99
CA LYS A 120 -4.67 14.17 -5.85
C LYS A 120 -3.62 14.97 -5.10
N ILE A 121 -2.36 14.53 -5.11
CA ILE A 121 -1.26 15.19 -4.42
C ILE A 121 -0.34 15.98 -5.36
N ALA A 122 -0.69 16.12 -6.65
CA ALA A 122 0.18 16.70 -7.67
C ALA A 122 0.69 18.13 -7.37
N ASN A 123 -0.02 18.88 -6.53
CA ASN A 123 0.39 20.23 -6.10
C ASN A 123 1.29 20.23 -4.85
N PHE A 124 1.75 19.06 -4.39
CA PHE A 124 2.66 18.91 -3.26
C PHE A 124 3.98 18.33 -3.73
N ASP A 125 5.08 18.84 -3.18
CA ASP A 125 6.45 18.43 -3.49
C ASP A 125 6.81 17.11 -2.80
N LEU A 126 6.13 16.02 -3.19
CA LEU A 126 6.44 14.66 -2.76
C LEU A 126 7.23 13.91 -3.82
N ASP A 127 8.32 13.27 -3.40
CA ASP A 127 9.06 12.30 -4.21
C ASP A 127 8.45 10.90 -3.99
N VAL A 128 7.55 10.51 -4.88
CA VAL A 128 6.84 9.22 -4.83
C VAL A 128 7.60 8.17 -5.63
N ARG A 129 8.03 7.09 -4.97
CA ARG A 129 8.81 6.02 -5.59
C ARG A 129 8.09 4.68 -5.48
N LEU A 130 7.88 4.01 -6.60
CA LEU A 130 7.36 2.65 -6.62
C LEU A 130 8.51 1.66 -6.36
N VAL A 131 8.35 0.83 -5.33
CA VAL A 131 9.33 -0.18 -4.91
C VAL A 131 8.77 -1.59 -5.15
N SER A 132 9.63 -2.48 -5.63
CA SER A 132 9.29 -3.87 -5.96
C SER A 132 10.33 -4.82 -5.36
N TYR A 133 9.85 -5.96 -4.85
CA TYR A 133 10.73 -7.08 -4.54
C TYR A 133 11.05 -7.81 -5.85
N GLY A 134 12.27 -7.59 -6.37
CA GLY A 134 12.69 -8.09 -7.68
C GLY A 134 12.31 -7.18 -8.84
N LEU A 135 12.51 -7.68 -10.07
CA LEU A 135 12.34 -6.92 -11.30
C LEU A 135 10.87 -6.46 -11.47
N PRO A 136 10.59 -5.16 -11.62
CA PRO A 136 9.24 -4.67 -11.85
C PRO A 136 8.68 -5.15 -13.20
N SER A 137 7.37 -5.38 -13.25
CA SER A 137 6.68 -5.76 -14.50
C SER A 137 6.83 -4.65 -15.55
N ALA A 138 6.64 -4.98 -16.83
CA ALA A 138 6.58 -3.97 -17.89
C ALA A 138 5.45 -2.95 -17.63
N GLN A 139 4.32 -3.41 -17.08
CA GLN A 139 3.18 -2.54 -16.76
C GLN A 139 3.49 -1.59 -15.60
N THR A 140 4.18 -2.05 -14.55
CA THR A 140 4.63 -1.19 -13.45
C THR A 140 5.63 -0.14 -13.94
N ARG A 141 6.56 -0.50 -14.83
CA ARG A 141 7.51 0.46 -15.44
C ARG A 141 6.79 1.50 -16.28
N ALA A 142 5.86 1.08 -17.13
CA ALA A 142 5.04 1.98 -17.93
C ALA A 142 4.20 2.93 -17.05
N LEU A 143 3.66 2.46 -15.91
CA LEU A 143 2.97 3.33 -14.96
C LEU A 143 3.89 4.46 -14.47
N VAL A 144 5.12 4.14 -14.06
CA VAL A 144 6.08 5.16 -13.56
C VAL A 144 6.37 6.20 -14.65
N GLU A 145 6.58 5.76 -15.90
CA GLU A 145 6.78 6.67 -17.04
C GLU A 145 5.57 7.60 -17.28
N THR A 146 4.35 7.14 -17.01
CA THR A 146 3.13 7.95 -17.18
C THR A 146 2.86 8.92 -16.02
N LEU A 147 3.54 8.76 -14.88
CA LEU A 147 3.37 9.59 -13.69
C LEU A 147 4.47 10.66 -13.54
N ALA A 148 5.54 10.55 -14.32
CA ALA A 148 6.63 11.52 -14.40
C ALA A 148 6.26 12.70 -15.31
#